data_AF-A0A0Q8R617-F1
#
_entry.id   AF-A0A0Q8R617-F1
#
_cell.length_a   1.000
_cell.length_b   1.000
_cell.length_c   1.000
_cell.angle_alpha   90.00
_cell.angle_beta   90.00
_cell.angle_gamma   90.00
#
_symmetry.space_group_name_H-M   'P 1'
#
loop_
_entity.id
_entity.type
_entity.pdbx_description
1 polymer ?
#
loop_
_entity_poly.entity_id
_entity_poly.type
_entity_poly.pdbx_seq_one_letter_code
_entity_poly.pdbx_strand_id
1 'polypeptide(L)'
;MIGNVSAKVGALADPKASELDQLKAAAKQFEAIFTRQMLKSTRDAKLCDDDLFGSDATDQFRDMQDGNLADQLAGKGAIGIADLLVRQFQARVAKPAAATGADDTATSTAGAGEAAAPAKAGGTAG
;
A
#
# COMPACT_ATOMS: atom_id res chain seq x y z
N MET A 1 13.22 -8.89 22.90
CA MET A 1 13.52 -7.55 22.35
C MET A 1 13.39 -7.60 20.83
N ILE A 2 12.19 -7.39 20.29
CA ILE A 2 11.99 -7.28 18.84
C ILE A 2 11.64 -5.82 18.56
N GLY A 3 12.63 -5.10 18.02
CA GLY A 3 12.56 -3.67 17.75
C GLY A 3 11.68 -3.35 16.55
N ASN A 4 10.94 -2.25 16.71
CA ASN A 4 10.20 -1.47 15.73
C ASN A 4 10.51 -1.70 14.24
N VAL A 5 9.61 -2.37 13.55
CA VAL A 5 9.41 -2.21 12.10
C VAL A 5 8.40 -1.07 11.89
N SER A 6 8.81 0.18 12.15
CA SER A 6 7.92 1.35 11.96
C SER A 6 8.58 2.58 11.34
N ALA A 7 9.75 2.46 10.71
CA ALA A 7 10.52 3.65 10.33
C ALA A 7 11.01 3.72 8.86
N LYS A 8 10.42 3.01 7.89
CA LYS A 8 10.95 3.08 6.51
C LYS A 8 9.96 3.14 5.34
N VAL A 9 8.66 3.31 5.59
CA VAL A 9 7.68 3.53 4.50
C VAL A 9 7.73 4.97 3.92
N GLY A 10 8.48 5.90 4.54
CA GLY A 10 8.48 7.32 4.19
C GLY A 10 9.82 7.89 3.72
N ALA A 11 10.64 7.16 2.97
CA ALA A 11 12.01 7.60 2.58
C ALA A 11 12.08 8.81 1.62
N LEU A 12 10.99 9.57 1.44
CA LEU A 12 10.93 10.79 0.64
C LEU A 12 10.28 11.98 1.39
N ALA A 13 9.87 11.81 2.65
CA ALA A 13 9.29 12.88 3.44
C ALA A 13 10.39 13.58 4.24
N ASP A 14 10.52 14.90 4.06
CA ASP A 14 11.29 15.74 4.97
C ASP A 14 10.77 15.50 6.40
N PRO A 15 11.63 15.09 7.36
CA PRO A 15 11.21 14.81 8.74
C PRO A 15 10.72 16.07 9.48
N LYS A 16 10.78 17.24 8.84
CA LYS A 16 10.25 18.52 9.34
C LYS A 16 8.93 18.94 8.68
N ALA A 17 8.46 18.25 7.65
CA ALA A 17 7.22 18.59 6.96
C ALA A 17 6.02 18.22 7.83
N SER A 18 5.00 19.09 7.87
CA SER A 18 3.77 18.82 8.60
C SER A 18 3.09 17.55 8.07
N GLU A 19 2.31 16.86 8.90
CA GLU A 19 1.60 15.64 8.45
C GLU A 19 0.67 15.92 7.25
N LEU A 20 0.14 17.15 7.13
CA LEU A 20 -0.63 17.58 5.96
C LEU A 20 0.23 17.71 4.70
N ASP A 21 1.47 18.16 4.82
CA ASP A 21 2.38 18.25 3.67
C ASP A 21 2.84 16.86 3.21
N GLN A 22 3.05 15.94 4.14
CA GLN A 22 3.30 14.53 3.83
C GLN A 22 2.09 13.87 3.15
N LEU A 23 0.87 14.16 3.61
CA LEU A 23 -0.36 13.70 2.96
C LEU A 23 -0.48 14.22 1.53
N LYS A 24 -0.19 15.50 1.28
CA LYS A 24 -0.18 16.09 -0.07
C LYS A 24 0.86 15.44 -0.97
N ALA A 25 2.07 15.20 -0.46
CA ALA A 25 3.14 14.56 -1.22
C ALA A 25 2.77 13.12 -1.62
N ALA A 26 2.27 12.33 -0.66
CA ALA A 26 1.81 10.96 -0.91
C ALA A 26 0.62 10.91 -1.88
N ALA A 27 -0.34 11.83 -1.75
CA ALA A 27 -1.50 11.91 -2.64
C ALA A 27 -1.09 12.22 -4.09
N LYS A 28 -0.12 13.11 -4.31
CA LYS A 28 0.43 13.39 -5.65
C LYS A 28 1.14 12.18 -6.25
N GLN A 29 1.93 11.46 -5.45
CA GLN A 29 2.61 10.24 -5.91
C GLN A 29 1.60 9.14 -6.26
N PHE A 30 0.53 9.01 -5.48
CA PHE A 30 -0.56 8.09 -5.80
C PHE A 30 -1.24 8.45 -7.13
N GLU A 31 -1.56 9.73 -7.36
CA GLU A 31 -2.14 10.18 -8.64
C GLU A 31 -1.21 9.90 -9.82
N ALA A 32 0.11 10.06 -9.66
CA ALA A 32 1.09 9.72 -10.71
C ALA A 32 1.07 8.23 -11.07
N ILE A 33 1.10 7.34 -10.07
CA ILE A 33 1.06 5.89 -10.28
C ILE A 33 -0.26 5.48 -10.94
N PHE A 34 -1.38 6.00 -10.44
CA PHE A 34 -2.69 5.71 -11.00
C PHE A 34 -2.81 6.20 -12.46
N THR A 35 -2.34 7.41 -12.74
CA THR A 35 -2.33 7.99 -14.09
C THR A 35 -1.50 7.12 -15.02
N ARG A 36 -0.30 6.71 -14.60
CA ARG A 36 0.54 5.78 -15.39
C ARG A 36 -0.19 4.47 -15.67
N GLN A 37 -0.85 3.89 -14.67
CA GLN A 37 -1.60 2.64 -14.83
C GLN A 37 -2.80 2.79 -15.77
N MET A 38 -3.49 3.93 -15.73
CA MET A 38 -4.59 4.27 -16.63
C MET A 38 -4.10 4.48 -18.08
N LEU A 39 -2.98 5.19 -18.27
CA LEU A 39 -2.37 5.39 -19.59
C LEU A 39 -1.98 4.03 -20.18
N LYS A 40 -1.33 3.19 -19.37
CA LYS A 40 -0.97 1.82 -19.75
C LYS A 40 -2.21 1.00 -20.14
N SER A 41 -3.26 0.98 -19.32
CA SER A 41 -4.47 0.21 -19.63
C SER A 41 -5.18 0.69 -20.89
N THR A 42 -5.14 2.00 -21.16
CA THR A 42 -5.71 2.58 -22.39
C THR A 42 -4.93 2.12 -23.62
N ARG A 43 -3.59 2.02 -23.53
CA ARG A 43 -2.76 1.52 -24.63
C ARG A 43 -2.87 0.01 -24.81
N ASP A 44 -2.88 -0.75 -23.72
CA ASP A 44 -3.13 -2.21 -23.74
C ASP A 44 -4.48 -2.50 -24.42
N ALA A 45 -5.50 -1.68 -24.19
CA ALA A 45 -6.80 -1.80 -24.88
C ALA A 45 -6.78 -1.41 -26.37
N LYS A 46 -5.80 -0.62 -26.83
CA LYS A 46 -5.65 -0.21 -28.23
C LYS A 46 -4.87 -1.21 -29.09
N LEU A 47 -4.15 -2.14 -28.47
CA LEU A 47 -3.25 -3.08 -29.15
C LEU A 47 -3.92 -4.37 -29.66
N CYS A 48 -5.25 -4.53 -29.52
CA CYS A 48 -5.97 -5.67 -30.11
C CYS A 48 -5.79 -5.82 -31.64
N ASP A 49 -5.29 -4.80 -32.35
CA ASP A 49 -5.07 -4.84 -33.81
C ASP A 49 -3.59 -4.77 -34.27
N ASP A 50 -2.60 -4.44 -33.39
CA ASP A 50 -1.26 -3.99 -33.84
C ASP A 50 -0.05 -4.73 -33.20
N ASP A 51 -0.31 -5.70 -32.32
CA ASP A 51 0.70 -6.34 -31.43
C ASP A 51 1.69 -7.29 -32.13
N LEU A 52 1.62 -7.45 -33.45
CA LEU A 52 2.52 -8.33 -34.20
C LEU A 52 3.87 -7.69 -34.57
N PHE A 53 4.03 -6.38 -34.38
CA PHE A 53 5.23 -5.63 -34.78
C PHE A 53 5.92 -4.86 -33.66
N GLY A 54 5.42 -4.93 -32.42
CA GLY A 54 6.03 -4.30 -31.24
C GLY A 54 7.28 -5.06 -30.79
N SER A 55 8.40 -4.35 -30.60
CA SER A 55 9.61 -4.92 -29.99
C SER A 55 9.71 -4.52 -28.52
N ASP A 56 10.26 -5.39 -27.66
CA ASP A 56 10.47 -5.11 -26.23
C ASP A 56 11.18 -3.76 -25.98
N ALA A 57 12.13 -3.39 -26.85
CA ALA A 57 12.84 -2.12 -26.77
C ALA A 57 11.90 -0.90 -26.94
N THR A 58 10.89 -1.03 -27.80
CA THR A 58 9.89 0.01 -28.04
C THR A 58 9.00 0.18 -26.82
N ASP A 59 8.61 -0.92 -26.17
CA ASP A 59 7.75 -0.89 -24.99
C ASP A 59 8.47 -0.30 -23.78
N GLN A 60 9.74 -0.63 -23.58
CA GLN A 60 10.55 0.01 -22.53
C GLN A 60 10.71 1.52 -22.73
N PHE A 61 10.90 1.98 -23.98
CA PHE A 61 10.96 3.41 -24.28
C PHE A 61 9.63 4.10 -23.99
N ARG A 62 8.51 3.47 -24.39
CA ARG A 62 7.17 3.98 -24.15
C ARG A 62 6.84 4.03 -22.66
N ASP A 63 7.24 3.02 -21.88
CA ASP A 63 7.06 2.99 -20.43
C ASP A 63 7.80 4.13 -19.73
N MET A 64 9.02 4.44 -20.18
CA MET A 64 9.76 5.62 -19.72
C MET A 64 9.04 6.93 -20.10
N GLN A 65 8.52 7.02 -21.32
CA GLN A 65 7.79 8.20 -21.78
C GLN A 65 6.51 8.41 -20.96
N ASP A 66 5.74 7.35 -20.72
CA ASP A 66 4.52 7.38 -19.93
C ASP A 66 4.79 7.72 -18.47
N GLY A 67 5.90 7.24 -17.90
CA GLY A 67 6.33 7.62 -16.55
C GLY A 67 6.54 9.13 -16.43
N ASN A 68 7.34 9.71 -17.32
CA ASN A 68 7.59 11.16 -17.33
C ASN A 68 6.31 11.97 -17.58
N LEU A 69 5.43 11.49 -18.46
CA LEU A 69 4.15 12.14 -18.75
C LEU A 69 3.21 12.08 -17.52
N ALA A 70 3.10 10.92 -16.87
CA ALA A 70 2.27 10.74 -15.69
C ALA A 70 2.74 11.65 -14.53
N ASP A 71 4.05 11.77 -14.32
CA ASP A 71 4.62 12.68 -13.31
C ASP A 71 4.28 14.14 -13.58
N GLN A 72 4.37 14.58 -14.85
CA GLN A 72 3.99 15.94 -15.25
C GLN A 72 2.49 16.22 -15.08
N LEU A 73 1.65 15.24 -15.40
CA LEU A 73 0.19 15.36 -15.27
C LEU A 73 -0.24 15.38 -13.80
N ALA A 74 0.32 14.50 -12.97
CA ALA A 74 0.05 14.47 -11.54
C ALA A 74 0.58 15.72 -10.83
N GLY A 75 1.76 16.22 -11.23
CA GLY A 75 2.30 17.47 -10.71
C GLY A 75 1.41 18.69 -11.00
N LYS A 76 0.69 18.67 -12.12
CA LYS A 76 -0.28 19.70 -12.53
C LYS A 76 -1.69 19.50 -11.95
N GLY A 77 -1.97 18.36 -11.31
CA GLY A 77 -3.31 18.02 -10.82
C GLY A 77 -4.32 17.77 -11.94
N ALA A 78 -3.89 17.13 -13.04
CA ALA A 78 -4.72 16.97 -14.23
C ALA A 78 -6.00 16.16 -14.01
N ILE A 79 -6.01 15.22 -13.05
CA ILE A 79 -7.19 14.39 -12.74
C ILE A 79 -7.85 14.85 -11.43
N GLY A 80 -7.06 15.37 -10.48
CA GLY A 80 -7.57 15.94 -9.22
C GLY A 80 -7.87 14.90 -8.14
N ILE A 81 -7.39 13.66 -8.32
CA ILE A 81 -7.54 12.58 -7.33
C ILE A 81 -6.71 12.90 -6.08
N ALA A 82 -5.51 13.48 -6.23
CA ALA A 82 -4.71 13.88 -5.10
C ALA A 82 -5.44 14.86 -4.18
N ASP A 83 -6.16 15.84 -4.76
CA ASP A 83 -6.92 16.82 -3.99
C ASP A 83 -8.11 16.19 -3.27
N LEU A 84 -8.80 15.23 -3.90
CA LEU A 84 -9.88 14.48 -3.25
C LEU A 84 -9.36 13.64 -2.08
N LEU A 85 -8.20 12.99 -2.23
CA LEU A 85 -7.55 12.25 -1.16
C LEU A 85 -7.17 13.18 0.00
N VAL A 86 -6.52 14.31 -0.29
CA VAL A 86 -6.19 15.31 0.74
C VAL A 86 -7.47 15.76 1.44
N ARG A 87 -8.54 16.07 0.70
CA ARG A 87 -9.80 16.54 1.29
C ARG A 87 -10.47 15.50 2.18
N GLN A 88 -10.36 14.22 1.84
CA GLN A 88 -10.91 13.11 2.63
C GLN A 88 -10.07 12.81 3.87
N PHE A 89 -8.75 12.90 3.77
CA PHE A 89 -7.84 12.47 4.84
C PHE A 89 -7.32 13.62 5.72
N GLN A 90 -7.41 14.88 5.26
CA GLN A 90 -6.93 16.04 6.02
C GLN A 90 -7.55 16.14 7.41
N ALA A 91 -8.84 15.81 7.57
CA ALA A 91 -9.52 15.87 8.87
C ALA A 91 -9.03 14.78 9.84
N ARG A 92 -8.57 13.65 9.31
CA ARG A 92 -8.00 12.54 10.09
C ARG A 92 -6.58 12.83 10.53
N VAL A 93 -5.83 13.57 9.73
CA VAL A 93 -4.44 13.97 10.00
C VAL A 93 -4.38 15.25 10.85
N ALA A 94 -5.35 16.16 10.72
CA ALA A 94 -5.42 17.39 11.52
C ALA A 94 -5.90 17.17 12.96
N LYS A 95 -6.54 16.03 13.26
CA LYS A 95 -6.91 15.67 14.63
C LYS A 95 -5.70 14.98 15.27
N PRO A 96 -4.99 15.60 16.24
CA PRO A 96 -3.96 14.89 16.96
C PRO A 96 -4.63 13.67 17.60
N ALA A 97 -4.05 12.50 17.36
CA ALA A 97 -4.44 11.27 18.02
C ALA A 97 -4.26 11.47 19.53
N ALA A 98 -5.34 11.87 20.20
CA ALA A 98 -5.42 11.82 21.65
C ALA A 98 -5.15 10.37 22.04
N ALA A 99 -4.09 10.20 22.83
CA ALA A 99 -3.67 8.94 23.39
C ALA A 99 -4.84 8.24 24.09
N THR A 100 -5.14 7.02 23.68
CA THR A 100 -5.80 6.02 24.53
C THR A 100 -5.05 4.71 24.34
N GLY A 101 -4.12 4.45 25.26
CA GLY A 101 -3.70 3.10 25.60
C GLY A 101 -4.62 2.56 26.69
N ALA A 102 -4.93 1.27 26.61
CA ALA A 102 -5.35 0.35 27.68
C ALA A 102 -5.55 -1.00 26.95
N ASP A 103 -4.60 -1.91 27.06
CA ASP A 103 -4.62 -2.99 28.06
C ASP A 103 -5.63 -4.07 27.67
N ASP A 104 -5.12 -5.12 27.03
CA ASP A 104 -5.71 -6.46 27.10
C ASP A 104 -4.54 -7.44 27.21
N THR A 105 -3.96 -7.47 28.41
CA THR A 105 -3.23 -8.63 28.91
C THR A 105 -4.20 -9.81 29.05
N ALA A 106 -4.20 -10.69 28.05
CA ALA A 106 -4.73 -12.04 28.18
C ALA A 106 -3.75 -13.04 27.55
N THR A 107 -2.71 -13.35 28.33
CA THR A 107 -2.18 -14.70 28.57
C THR A 107 -2.36 -15.73 27.46
N SER A 108 -1.29 -15.96 26.68
CA SER A 108 -1.00 -17.29 26.16
C SER A 108 0.41 -17.68 26.61
N THR A 109 0.50 -18.09 27.88
CA THR A 109 1.65 -18.83 28.41
C THR A 109 1.62 -20.23 27.84
N ALA A 110 2.49 -20.43 26.85
CA ALA A 110 3.46 -21.52 26.74
C ALA A 110 3.07 -22.93 27.22
N GLY A 111 3.36 -23.91 26.37
CA GLY A 111 3.81 -25.23 26.86
C GLY A 111 3.55 -26.37 25.91
N ALA A 112 4.54 -26.68 25.09
CA ALA A 112 4.65 -27.92 24.34
C ALA A 112 4.97 -29.10 25.27
N GLY A 113 4.58 -30.30 24.83
CA GLY A 113 5.23 -31.56 25.19
C GLY A 113 4.62 -32.27 26.39
N GLU A 114 4.12 -33.49 26.16
CA GLU A 114 4.68 -34.72 26.72
C GLU A 114 3.69 -35.86 26.45
N ALA A 115 4.23 -36.98 26.02
CA ALA A 115 3.54 -38.24 25.78
C ALA A 115 2.98 -38.89 27.05
N ALA A 116 2.22 -39.96 26.83
CA ALA A 116 1.84 -41.03 27.75
C ALA A 116 0.47 -40.92 28.44
N ALA A 117 -0.46 -41.77 27.97
CA ALA A 117 -1.50 -42.37 28.79
C ALA A 117 -1.72 -43.83 28.35
N PRO A 118 -1.46 -44.82 29.22
CA PRO A 118 -1.89 -46.20 29.01
C PRO A 118 -3.32 -46.45 29.55
N ALA A 119 -4.06 -47.27 28.80
CA ALA A 119 -4.94 -48.36 29.24
C ALA A 119 -5.90 -48.16 30.44
N LYS A 120 -7.23 -48.15 30.21
CA LYS A 120 -8.14 -49.33 30.25
C LYS A 120 -9.64 -48.97 30.41
N ALA A 121 -10.44 -49.77 29.71
CA ALA A 121 -11.74 -50.36 30.10
C ALA A 121 -13.08 -49.61 29.87
N GLY A 122 -13.96 -50.34 29.16
CA GLY A 122 -15.43 -50.22 29.14
C GLY A 122 -15.95 -49.21 28.11
N GLY A 123 -16.84 -49.52 27.17
CA GLY A 123 -17.70 -50.66 26.90
C GLY A 123 -18.82 -50.20 25.96
N THR A 124 -19.40 -51.15 25.22
CA THR A 124 -20.71 -51.14 24.54
C THR A 124 -20.93 -50.22 23.33
N ALA A 125 -21.02 -50.81 22.13
CA ALA A 125 -22.27 -50.98 21.36
C ALA A 125 -21.99 -51.14 19.85
N GLY A 126 -22.49 -52.22 19.25
CA GLY A 126 -22.59 -52.42 17.79
C GLY A 126 -21.88 -53.66 17.28
#